data_AF-A0AAW1UDH2-F1
#
_entry.id   AF-A0AAW1UDH2-F1
#
_cell.length_a   1.000
_cell.length_b   1.000
_cell.length_c   1.000
_cell.angle_alpha   90.00
_cell.angle_beta   90.00
_cell.angle_gamma   90.00
#
_symmetry.space_group_name_H-M   'P 1'
#
loop_
_entity.id
_entity.type
_entity.pdbx_description
1 polymer ?
#
loop_
_entity_poly.entity_id
_entity_poly.type
_entity_poly.pdbx_seq_one_letter_code
_entity_poly.pdbx_strand_id
1 'polypeptide(L)' 'MDTARCLELFELYKERSFLWKSKDTMYHNKNKRRNAWGEISKLMEIPVPEWKAKMKTLMGTWVRSEKSKEKSNITGSICI' A
#
# COMPACT_ATOMS: atom_id res chain seq x y z
N MET A 1 -17.97 5.06 4.34
CA MET A 1 -16.96 5.25 3.27
C MET A 1 -17.02 4.01 2.41
N ASP A 2 -17.26 4.20 1.12
CA ASP A 2 -17.57 3.11 0.20
C ASP A 2 -16.37 2.17 0.02
N THR A 3 -16.57 0.87 0.27
CA THR A 3 -15.51 -0.16 0.15
C THR A 3 -15.01 -0.29 -1.29
N ALA A 4 -15.88 -0.05 -2.28
CA ALA A 4 -15.51 -0.10 -3.70
C ALA A 4 -14.43 0.93 -4.05
N ARG A 5 -14.59 2.17 -3.55
CA ARG A 5 -13.60 3.26 -3.74
C ARG A 5 -12.24 2.95 -3.11
N CYS A 6 -12.23 2.17 -2.03
CA CYS A 6 -10.97 1.77 -1.40
C CYS A 6 -10.23 0.69 -2.21
N LEU A 7 -10.97 -0.23 -2.87
CA LEU A 7 -10.40 -1.29 -3.70
C LEU A 7 -9.81 -0.73 -5.00
N GLU A 8 -10.56 0.13 -5.70
CA GLU A 8 -10.09 0.79 -6.93
C GLU A 8 -8.78 1.56 -6.66
N LEU A 9 -8.71 2.25 -5.53
CA LEU A 9 -7.50 2.93 -5.13
C LEU A 9 -6.36 1.97 -4.82
N PHE A 10 -6.67 0.85 -4.15
CA PHE A 10 -5.65 -0.14 -3.83
C PHE A 10 -5.04 -0.73 -5.10
N GLU A 11 -5.83 -0.95 -6.15
CA GLU A 11 -5.34 -1.37 -7.47
C GLU A 11 -4.44 -0.31 -8.11
N LEU A 12 -4.87 0.96 -8.16
CA LEU A 12 -4.05 2.06 -8.67
C LEU A 12 -2.74 2.24 -7.89
N TYR A 13 -2.78 2.02 -6.58
CA TYR A 13 -1.61 2.07 -5.71
C TYR A 13 -0.68 0.87 -5.92
N LYS A 14 -1.25 -0.32 -6.18
CA LYS A 14 -0.52 -1.56 -6.45
C LYS A 14 0.20 -1.50 -7.79
N GLU A 15 -0.47 -1.00 -8.83
CA GLU A 15 0.14 -0.70 -10.14
C GLU A 15 1.35 0.24 -10.00
N ARG A 16 1.23 1.22 -9.10
CA ARG A 16 2.32 2.16 -8.79
C ARG A 16 3.29 1.56 -7.77
N SER A 17 3.92 0.45 -8.13
CA SER A 17 4.88 -0.30 -7.30
C SER A 17 6.02 0.55 -6.73
N PHE A 18 6.43 1.61 -7.42
CA PHE A 18 7.42 2.59 -6.94
C PHE A 18 7.01 3.37 -5.68
N LEU A 19 5.73 3.36 -5.28
CA LEU A 19 5.27 4.03 -4.06
C LEU A 19 5.58 3.24 -2.79
N TRP A 20 5.51 1.91 -2.85
CA TRP A 20 5.63 1.01 -1.70
C TRP A 20 6.85 0.08 -1.77
N LYS A 21 7.37 -0.20 -2.97
CA LYS A 21 8.53 -1.07 -3.16
C LYS A 21 9.81 -0.25 -2.99
N SER A 22 10.50 -0.48 -1.87
CA SER A 22 11.78 0.18 -1.57
C SER A 22 12.93 -0.31 -2.46
N LYS A 23 12.75 -1.42 -3.18
CA LYS A 23 13.71 -2.00 -4.13
C LYS A 23 13.63 -1.40 -5.54
N ASP A 24 12.63 -0.56 -5.83
CA ASP A 24 12.51 0.07 -7.15
C ASP A 24 13.50 1.22 -7.27
N THR A 25 14.28 1.27 -8.35
CA THR A 25 15.19 2.38 -8.66
C THR A 25 14.46 3.72 -8.73
N MET A 26 13.15 3.70 -9.04
CA MET A 26 12.28 4.87 -9.07
C MET A 26 11.79 5.34 -7.69
N TYR A 27 12.00 4.57 -6.62
CA TYR A 27 11.60 4.92 -5.25
C TYR A 27 12.26 6.22 -4.77
N HIS A 28 13.49 6.47 -5.23
CA HIS A 28 14.25 7.67 -4.87
C HIS A 28 13.74 8.95 -5.58
N ASN A 29 12.88 8.80 -6.61
CA ASN A 29 12.38 9.93 -7.38
C ASN A 29 11.19 10.61 -6.66
N LYS A 30 11.52 11.60 -5.82
CA LYS A 30 10.56 12.41 -5.05
C LYS A 30 9.48 13.05 -5.93
N ASN A 31 9.83 13.43 -7.16
CA ASN A 31 8.91 14.11 -8.08
C ASN A 31 7.80 13.18 -8.57
N LYS A 32 8.15 11.96 -9.00
CA LYS A 32 7.17 10.94 -9.40
C LYS A 32 6.26 10.54 -8.24
N ARG A 33 6.81 10.45 -7.04
CA ARG A 33 6.04 10.12 -5.83
C ARG A 33 5.00 11.19 -5.53
N ARG A 34 5.40 12.47 -5.57
CA ARG A 34 4.47 13.59 -5.38
C ARG A 34 3.41 13.62 -6.48
N ASN A 35 3.80 13.43 -7.74
CA ASN A 35 2.85 13.41 -8.85
C ASN A 35 1.82 12.29 -8.70
N ALA A 36 2.27 11.06 -8.41
CA ALA A 36 1.39 9.92 -8.21
C ALA A 36 0.38 10.13 -7.08
N TRP A 37 0.81 10.69 -5.94
CA TRP A 37 -0.11 11.06 -4.87
C TRP A 37 -1.07 12.17 -5.28
N GLY A 38 -0.62 13.13 -6.09
CA GLY A 38 -1.45 14.20 -6.63
C GLY A 38 -2.54 13.68 -7.58
N GLU A 39 -2.18 12.77 -8.48
CA GLU A 39 -3.16 12.13 -9.38
C GLU A 39 -4.18 11.32 -8.62
N ILE A 40 -3.73 10.51 -7.65
CA ILE A 40 -4.60 9.73 -6.76
C ILE A 40 -5.57 10.65 -5.99
N SER A 41 -5.08 11.77 -5.47
CA SER A 41 -5.89 12.73 -4.73
C SER A 41 -6.93 13.42 -5.61
N LYS A 42 -6.58 13.73 -6.87
CA LYS A 42 -7.51 14.27 -7.87
C LYS A 42 -8.58 13.25 -8.28
N LEU A 43 -8.19 12.01 -8.52
CA LEU A 43 -9.11 10.91 -8.88
C LEU A 43 -10.14 10.63 -7.78
N MET A 44 -9.70 10.65 -6.52
CA MET A 44 -10.55 10.31 -5.39
C MET A 44 -11.27 11.50 -4.75
N GLU A 45 -10.97 12.73 -5.19
CA GLU A 45 -11.43 13.98 -4.59
C GLU A 45 -11.19 14.06 -3.07
N ILE A 46 -10.13 13.39 -2.58
CA ILE A 46 -9.77 13.33 -1.16
C ILE A 46 -8.34 13.86 -0.99
N PRO A 47 -8.06 14.69 0.03
CA PRO A 47 -6.74 15.24 0.24
C PRO A 47 -5.70 14.14 0.54
N VAL A 48 -4.52 14.26 -0.10
CA VAL A 48 -3.33 13.41 0.10
C VAL A 48 -3.04 13.05 1.58
N PRO A 49 -3.08 13.97 2.56
CA PRO A 49 -2.80 13.62 3.96
C PRO A 49 -3.78 12.61 4.56
N GLU A 50 -5.08 12.78 4.35
CA GLU A 50 -6.08 11.80 4.81
C GLU A 50 -5.87 10.44 4.14
N TRP A 51 -5.61 10.46 2.83
CA TRP A 51 -5.38 9.23 2.09
C TRP A 51 -4.13 8.50 2.55
N LYS A 52 -3.04 9.20 2.81
CA LYS A 52 -1.82 8.59 3.36
C LYS A 52 -2.07 7.90 4.69
N ALA A 53 -2.88 8.49 5.57
CA ALA A 53 -3.23 7.88 6.84
C ALA A 53 -4.02 6.57 6.65
N LYS A 54 -5.05 6.59 5.78
CA LYS A 54 -5.87 5.39 5.51
C LYS A 54 -5.09 4.29 4.81
N MET A 55 -4.31 4.65 3.80
CA MET A 55 -3.46 3.72 3.06
C MET A 55 -2.39 3.11 3.97
N LYS A 56 -1.81 3.88 4.91
CA LYS A 56 -0.84 3.35 5.89
C LYS A 56 -1.47 2.27 6.78
N THR A 57 -2.69 2.49 7.25
CA THR A 57 -3.42 1.50 8.06
C THR A 57 -3.75 0.24 7.25
N LEU A 58 -4.32 0.42 6.04
CA LEU A 58 -4.67 -0.68 5.14
C LEU A 58 -3.45 -1.52 4.76
N MET A 59 -2.38 -0.86 4.33
CA MET A 59 -1.11 -1.49 3.95
C MET A 59 -0.42 -2.13 5.14
N GLY A 60 -0.50 -1.54 6.34
CA GLY A 60 0.03 -2.13 7.56
C GLY A 60 -0.62 -3.48 7.88
N THR A 61 -1.94 -3.59 7.68
CA THR A 61 -2.68 -4.86 7.84
C THR A 61 -2.36 -5.83 6.71
N TRP A 62 -2.31 -5.38 5.46
CA TRP A 62 -1.99 -6.23 4.30
C TRP A 62 -0.56 -6.78 4.34
N VAL A 63 0.45 -5.92 4.54
CA VAL A 63 1.86 -6.33 4.65
C VAL A 63 2.06 -7.29 5.82
N ARG A 64 1.42 -7.05 6.96
CA ARG A 64 1.48 -7.99 8.09
C ARG A 64 0.84 -9.34 7.75
N SER A 65 -0.29 -9.34 7.04
CA SER A 65 -0.94 -10.57 6.58
C SER A 65 -0.05 -11.34 5.59
N GLU A 66 0.51 -10.69 4.59
CA GLU A 66 1.42 -11.34 3.62
C GLU A 66 2.71 -11.84 4.28
N LYS A 67 3.31 -11.05 5.18
CA LYS A 67 4.46 -11.51 5.97
C LYS A 67 4.10 -12.63 6.94
N SER A 68 2.88 -12.66 7.47
CA SER A 68 2.41 -13.77 8.30
C SER A 68 2.26 -15.03 7.46
N LYS A 69 1.74 -14.95 6.23
CA LYS A 69 1.66 -16.09 5.31
C LYS A 69 3.04 -16.60 4.88
N GLU A 70 3.99 -15.69 4.65
CA GLU A 70 5.38 -16.06 4.37
C GLU A 70 6.04 -16.75 5.57
N LYS A 71 5.72 -16.29 6.80
CA LYS A 71 6.17 -16.93 8.05
C LYS A 71 5.41 -18.21 8.40
N SER A 72 4.17 -18.40 7.97
CA SER A 72 3.39 -19.61 8.24
C SER A 72 3.86 -20.84 7.45
N ASN A 73 4.83 -20.68 6.53
CA ASN A 73 5.58 -21.81 5.98
C ASN A 73 6.75 -22.26 6.89
N ILE A 74 7.00 -21.57 8.01
CA ILE A 74 8.06 -21.91 8.95
C ILE A 74 7.48 -21.80 10.37
N THR A 75 7.29 -22.95 11.02
CA THR A 75 6.83 -23.12 12.42
C THR A 75 5.31 -23.27 12.58
N GLY A 76 4.78 -24.31 11.92
CA GLY A 76 3.83 -25.22 12.56
C GLY A 76 4.59 -26.41 13.12
N SER A 77 5.27 -26.24 14.25
CA SER A 77 5.73 -27.34 15.11
C SER A 77 5.73 -26.82 16.53
N ILE A 78 4.54 -26.85 17.12
CA ILE A 78 4.41 -26.93 18.57
C ILE A 78 4.45 -28.42 18.92
N CYS A 79 5.09 -28.73 20.04
CA CYS A 79 4.70 -29.71 21.07
C CYS A 79 5.83 -30.65 21.53
N ILE A 80 5.92 -30.69 22.87
CA ILE A 80 6.56 -31.64 23.80
C ILE A 80 8.05 -31.40 24.10
#